data_AF-A0A7X3ZLS8-F1
#
_entry.id   AF-A0A7X3ZLS8-F1
#
_cell.length_a   1.000
_cell.length_b   1.000
_cell.length_c   1.000
_cell.angle_alpha   90.00
_cell.angle_beta   90.00
_cell.angle_gamma   90.00
#
_symmetry.space_group_name_H-M   'P 1'
#
loop_
_entity.id
_entity.type
_entity.pdbx_description
1 polymer ?
#
loop_
_entity_poly.entity_id
_entity_poly.type
_entity_poly.pdbx_seq_one_letter_code
_entity_poly.pdbx_strand_id
1 'polypeptide(L)'
;MMNSQWRAVQSFQENQNLISAINTLSIHIKLEMAGHFDLNKADTVSKAKDKLCAFLAELDSQIQCVEAENVPLLGVDPRRRQFVKHLIDAKNSYRINSPYLLEKLSDVQQLLYSDTEKDKKHTLCLLDELRMLLEEHLGSDVEQLFGGM
;
A
#
# COMPACT_ATOMS: atom_id res chain seq x y z
N MET A 1 10.86 -27.54 -6.47
CA MET A 1 9.55 -26.87 -6.43
C MET A 1 9.50 -26.03 -5.16
N MET A 2 9.63 -24.70 -5.25
CA MET A 2 9.30 -23.83 -4.13
C MET A 2 7.78 -23.92 -3.94
N ASN A 3 7.37 -24.47 -2.79
CA ASN A 3 5.99 -24.79 -2.50
C ASN A 3 5.15 -23.49 -2.49
N SER A 4 4.00 -23.47 -3.15
CA SER A 4 3.10 -22.31 -3.22
C SER A 4 2.78 -21.72 -1.85
N GLN A 5 2.74 -22.56 -0.82
CA GLN A 5 2.60 -22.18 0.59
C GLN A 5 3.70 -21.23 1.09
N TRP A 6 4.97 -21.43 0.70
CA TRP A 6 6.07 -20.56 1.14
C TRP A 6 5.95 -19.15 0.56
N ARG A 7 5.51 -19.03 -0.70
CA ARG A 7 5.26 -17.72 -1.32
C ARG A 7 4.09 -16.99 -0.67
N ALA A 8 3.04 -17.73 -0.29
CA ALA A 8 1.91 -17.15 0.44
C ALA A 8 2.33 -16.63 1.82
N VAL A 9 3.19 -17.36 2.55
CA VAL A 9 3.76 -16.90 3.83
C VAL A 9 4.61 -15.64 3.64
N GLN A 10 5.43 -15.59 2.59
CA GLN A 10 6.27 -14.42 2.30
C GLN A 10 5.40 -13.19 1.96
N SER A 11 4.40 -13.35 1.09
CA SER A 11 3.47 -12.27 0.73
C SER A 11 2.68 -11.78 1.95
N PHE A 12 2.24 -12.69 2.82
CA PHE A 12 1.60 -12.34 4.09
C PHE A 12 2.52 -11.49 4.98
N GLN A 13 3.77 -11.91 5.14
CA GLN A 13 4.75 -11.17 5.93
C GLN A 13 5.04 -9.79 5.34
N GLU A 14 5.15 -9.67 4.01
CA GLU A 14 5.34 -8.41 3.30
C GLU A 14 4.15 -7.45 3.50
N ASN A 15 2.92 -7.96 3.42
CA ASN A 15 1.70 -7.17 3.65
C ASN A 15 1.60 -6.69 5.10
N GLN A 16 1.90 -7.54 6.10
CA GLN A 16 1.97 -7.14 7.51
C GLN A 16 3.02 -6.05 7.74
N ASN A 17 4.17 -6.22 7.10
CA ASN A 17 5.28 -5.28 7.11
C ASN A 17 4.91 -3.91 6.52
N LEU A 18 4.02 -3.86 5.52
CA LEU A 18 3.48 -2.62 4.95
C LEU A 18 2.44 -1.98 5.86
N ILE A 19 1.50 -2.76 6.40
CA ILE A 19 0.50 -2.25 7.35
C ILE A 19 1.17 -1.61 8.58
N SER A 20 2.25 -2.21 9.08
CA SER A 20 3.04 -1.63 10.17
C SER A 20 3.67 -0.28 9.79
N ALA A 21 4.20 -0.14 8.57
CA ALA A 21 4.73 1.13 8.06
C ALA A 21 3.63 2.19 7.91
N ILE A 22 2.46 1.80 7.37
CA ILE A 22 1.29 2.67 7.25
C ILE A 22 0.85 3.19 8.62
N ASN A 23 0.74 2.30 9.60
CA ASN A 23 0.33 2.67 10.96
C ASN A 23 1.34 3.60 11.62
N THR A 24 2.63 3.30 11.51
CA THR A 24 3.71 4.14 12.04
C THR A 24 3.62 5.56 11.49
N LEU A 25 3.48 5.69 10.17
CA LEU A 25 3.41 6.99 9.52
C LEU A 25 2.10 7.73 9.84
N SER A 26 0.97 7.02 9.83
CA SER A 26 -0.34 7.60 10.16
C SER A 26 -0.38 8.16 11.58
N ILE A 27 0.17 7.42 12.55
CA ILE A 27 0.26 7.88 13.95
C ILE A 27 1.16 9.10 14.04
N HIS A 28 2.33 9.06 13.40
CA HIS A 28 3.26 10.18 13.42
C HIS A 28 2.64 11.46 12.84
N ILE A 29 2.02 11.39 11.66
CA ILE A 29 1.36 12.54 11.04
C ILE A 29 0.24 13.09 11.95
N LYS A 30 -0.58 12.22 12.54
CA LYS A 30 -1.65 12.64 13.47
C LYS A 30 -1.09 13.34 14.71
N LEU A 31 0.02 12.86 15.25
CA LEU A 31 0.69 13.49 16.40
C LEU A 31 1.27 14.86 16.03
N GLU A 32 1.96 14.98 14.90
CA GLU A 32 2.49 16.26 14.43
C GLU A 32 1.38 17.28 14.18
N MET A 33 0.26 16.86 13.57
CA MET A 33 -0.92 17.73 13.37
C MET A 33 -1.55 18.17 14.70
N ALA A 34 -1.41 17.39 15.77
CA ALA A 34 -1.82 17.76 17.12
C ALA A 34 -0.77 18.60 17.88
N GLY A 35 0.37 18.93 17.25
CA GLY A 35 1.47 19.68 17.86
C GLY A 35 2.44 18.84 18.71
N HIS A 36 2.37 17.51 18.61
CA HIS A 36 3.25 16.58 19.32
C HIS A 36 4.38 16.10 18.40
N PHE A 37 5.58 16.66 18.57
CA PHE A 37 6.78 16.27 17.83
C PHE A 37 7.57 15.22 18.60
N ASP A 38 7.61 13.99 18.09
CA ASP A 38 8.41 12.89 18.65
C ASP A 38 9.71 12.73 17.86
N LEU A 39 10.73 13.50 18.24
CA LEU A 39 12.05 13.52 17.58
C LEU A 39 12.77 12.16 17.65
N ASN A 40 12.40 11.29 18.59
CA ASN A 40 13.01 9.97 18.74
C ASN A 40 12.54 8.97 17.66
N LYS A 41 11.51 9.32 16.88
CA LYS A 41 10.96 8.44 15.84
C LYS A 41 11.39 8.81 14.43
N ALA A 42 12.23 9.82 14.24
CA ALA A 42 12.63 10.30 12.93
C ALA A 42 13.17 9.20 12.00
N ASP A 43 14.04 8.32 12.51
CA ASP A 43 14.58 7.17 11.76
C ASP A 43 13.50 6.13 11.41
N THR A 44 12.59 5.84 12.34
CA THR A 44 11.48 4.89 12.10
C THR A 44 10.50 5.42 11.06
N VAL A 45 10.20 6.73 11.12
CA VAL A 45 9.35 7.42 10.16
C VAL A 45 10.01 7.43 8.78
N SER A 46 11.31 7.74 8.70
CA SER A 46 12.04 7.72 7.44
C SER A 46 11.99 6.33 6.79
N LYS A 47 12.28 5.27 7.56
CA LYS A 47 12.22 3.89 7.07
C LYS A 47 10.81 3.49 6.61
N ALA A 48 9.78 3.97 7.30
CA ALA A 48 8.39 3.73 6.88
C ALA A 48 8.08 4.43 5.55
N LYS A 49 8.53 5.68 5.37
CA LYS A 49 8.38 6.42 4.11
C LYS A 49 9.13 5.72 2.97
N ASP A 50 10.38 5.33 3.17
CA ASP A 50 11.19 4.65 2.14
C ASP A 50 10.54 3.35 1.67
N LYS A 51 10.05 2.55 2.62
CA LYS A 51 9.38 1.28 2.34
C LYS A 51 8.07 1.47 1.56
N LEU A 52 7.28 2.46 1.93
CA LEU A 52 6.05 2.81 1.21
C LEU A 52 6.36 3.31 -0.20
N CYS A 53 7.36 4.18 -0.36
CA CYS A 53 7.79 4.68 -1.67
C CYS A 53 8.21 3.53 -2.60
N ALA A 54 9.05 2.62 -2.11
CA ALA A 54 9.49 1.46 -2.89
C ALA A 54 8.31 0.59 -3.33
N PHE A 55 7.40 0.28 -2.40
CA PHE A 55 6.22 -0.51 -2.70
C PHE A 55 5.29 0.16 -3.73
N LEU A 56 5.04 1.46 -3.57
CA LEU A 56 4.15 2.21 -4.46
C LEU A 56 4.75 2.42 -5.84
N ALA A 57 6.07 2.62 -5.95
CA ALA A 57 6.75 2.70 -7.23
C ALA A 57 6.65 1.37 -8.00
N GLU A 58 6.84 0.23 -7.30
CA GLU A 58 6.66 -1.08 -7.91
C GLU A 58 5.21 -1.31 -8.34
N LEU A 59 4.25 -0.92 -7.49
CA LEU A 59 2.83 -1.03 -7.76
C LEU A 59 2.40 -0.19 -8.97
N ASP A 60 2.88 1.06 -9.09
CA ASP A 60 2.62 1.96 -10.21
C ASP A 60 3.03 1.32 -11.54
N SER A 61 4.24 0.74 -11.59
CA SER A 61 4.74 0.06 -12.78
C SER A 61 3.82 -1.09 -13.23
N GLN A 62 3.27 -1.84 -12.26
CA GLN A 62 2.41 -2.99 -12.53
C GLN A 62 1.01 -2.54 -12.98
N ILE A 63 0.46 -1.49 -12.37
CA ILE A 63 -0.81 -0.90 -12.79
C ILE A 63 -0.70 -0.37 -14.22
N GLN A 64 0.36 0.39 -14.51
CA GLN A 64 0.59 0.95 -15.85
C GLN A 64 0.68 -0.15 -16.92
N CYS A 65 1.37 -1.26 -16.65
CA CYS A 65 1.41 -2.40 -17.57
C CYS A 65 0.00 -2.99 -17.81
N VAL A 66 -0.82 -3.13 -16.77
CA VAL A 66 -2.18 -3.70 -16.90
C VAL A 66 -3.12 -2.74 -17.63
N GLU A 67 -3.12 -1.45 -17.26
CA GLU A 67 -4.02 -0.44 -17.83
C GLU A 67 -3.64 -0.04 -19.26
N ALA A 68 -2.35 0.07 -19.60
CA ALA A 68 -1.91 0.55 -20.91
C ALA A 68 -1.84 -0.55 -21.98
N GLU A 69 -1.34 -1.74 -21.62
CA GLU A 69 -1.07 -2.79 -22.61
C GLU A 69 -2.19 -3.83 -22.68
N ASN A 70 -3.07 -3.90 -21.68
CA ASN A 70 -4.03 -4.99 -21.50
C ASN A 70 -3.34 -6.38 -21.58
N VAL A 71 -2.03 -6.41 -21.27
CA VAL A 71 -1.18 -7.59 -21.33
C VAL A 71 -1.18 -8.24 -19.94
N PRO A 72 -1.31 -9.57 -19.86
CA PRO A 72 -1.17 -10.26 -18.58
C PRO A 72 0.23 -10.00 -17.98
N LEU A 73 0.30 -9.67 -16.68
CA LEU A 73 1.56 -9.44 -15.95
C LEU A 73 2.44 -10.72 -15.90
N LEU A 74 3.19 -11.01 -16.96
CA LEU A 74 4.07 -12.18 -17.07
C LEU A 74 5.25 -12.05 -16.09
N GLY A 75 5.58 -13.13 -15.37
CA GLY A 75 6.68 -13.14 -14.40
C GLY A 75 6.37 -12.49 -13.03
N VAL A 76 5.23 -11.80 -12.88
CA VAL A 76 4.78 -11.27 -11.58
C VAL A 76 4.13 -12.37 -10.76
N ASP A 77 4.36 -12.33 -9.44
CA ASP A 77 3.76 -13.28 -8.50
C ASP A 77 2.21 -13.24 -8.58
N PRO A 78 1.51 -14.39 -8.59
CA PRO A 78 0.05 -14.44 -8.69
C PRO A 78 -0.68 -13.62 -7.63
N ARG A 79 -0.18 -13.55 -6.38
CA ARG A 79 -0.79 -12.75 -5.31
C ARG A 79 -0.66 -11.27 -5.59
N ARG A 80 0.52 -10.84 -6.05
CA ARG A 80 0.75 -9.45 -6.47
C ARG A 80 -0.18 -9.05 -7.61
N ARG A 81 -0.36 -9.94 -8.60
CA ARG A 81 -1.33 -9.72 -9.69
C ARG A 81 -2.77 -9.60 -9.17
N GLN A 82 -3.14 -10.40 -8.18
CA GLN A 82 -4.47 -10.33 -7.57
C GLN A 82 -4.68 -8.99 -6.83
N PHE A 83 -3.69 -8.53 -6.07
CA PHE A 83 -3.74 -7.22 -5.41
C PHE A 83 -3.92 -6.08 -6.42
N VAL A 84 -3.16 -6.08 -7.53
CA VAL A 84 -3.30 -5.07 -8.60
C VAL A 84 -4.72 -5.06 -9.17
N LYS A 85 -5.31 -6.24 -9.40
CA LYS A 85 -6.70 -6.33 -9.86
C LYS A 85 -7.68 -5.76 -8.85
N HIS A 86 -7.56 -6.13 -7.57
CA HIS A 86 -8.43 -5.60 -6.51
C HIS A 86 -8.34 -4.07 -6.41
N LEU A 87 -7.14 -3.51 -6.58
CA LEU A 87 -6.96 -2.06 -6.61
C LEU A 87 -7.66 -1.42 -7.82
N ILE A 88 -7.49 -1.98 -9.02
CA ILE A 88 -8.18 -1.48 -10.23
C ILE A 88 -9.70 -1.57 -10.07
N ASP A 89 -10.21 -2.68 -9.54
CA ASP A 89 -11.63 -2.87 -9.27
C ASP A 89 -12.15 -1.85 -8.23
N ALA A 90 -11.35 -1.55 -7.20
CA ALA A 90 -11.67 -0.53 -6.20
C ALA A 90 -11.67 0.90 -6.79
N LYS A 91 -10.76 1.21 -7.73
CA LYS A 91 -10.77 2.46 -8.51
C LYS A 91 -12.06 2.58 -9.32
N ASN A 92 -12.46 1.51 -10.01
CA ASN A 92 -13.65 1.49 -10.89
C ASN A 92 -14.98 1.48 -10.14
N SER A 93 -15.01 0.99 -8.90
CA SER A 93 -16.21 0.92 -8.05
C SER A 93 -16.40 2.14 -7.15
N TYR A 94 -15.58 3.21 -7.32
CA TYR A 94 -15.62 4.43 -6.50
C TYR A 94 -15.48 4.18 -4.99
N ARG A 95 -14.79 3.09 -4.61
CA ARG A 95 -14.49 2.77 -3.20
C ARG A 95 -13.28 3.54 -2.67
N ILE A 96 -12.53 4.18 -3.57
CA ILE A 96 -11.32 4.95 -3.32
C ILE A 96 -11.61 6.42 -3.64
N ASN A 97 -11.22 7.31 -2.72
CA ASN A 97 -11.36 8.76 -2.84
C ASN A 97 -10.00 9.47 -2.90
N SER A 98 -8.90 8.79 -2.55
CA SER A 98 -7.55 9.35 -2.64
C SER A 98 -7.19 9.62 -4.10
N PRO A 99 -6.94 10.89 -4.48
CA PRO A 99 -6.56 11.23 -5.85
C PRO A 99 -5.26 10.54 -6.27
N TYR A 100 -4.37 10.26 -5.31
CA TYR A 100 -3.10 9.59 -5.56
C TYR A 100 -3.24 8.10 -5.87
N LEU A 101 -4.27 7.42 -5.34
CA LEU A 101 -4.59 6.03 -5.71
C LEU A 101 -5.34 5.96 -7.04
N LEU A 102 -6.12 7.00 -7.37
CA LEU A 102 -6.91 7.06 -8.60
C LEU A 102 -6.06 7.38 -9.83
N GLU A 103 -5.09 8.29 -9.70
CA GLU A 103 -4.30 8.79 -10.82
C GLU A 103 -2.92 8.12 -10.90
N LYS A 104 -1.86 8.78 -10.41
CA LYS A 104 -0.48 8.30 -10.48
C LYS A 104 0.14 8.19 -9.11
N LEU A 105 0.60 6.98 -8.80
CA LEU A 105 1.32 6.69 -7.56
C LEU A 105 2.72 7.33 -7.54
N SER A 106 3.25 7.74 -8.71
CA SER A 106 4.54 8.45 -8.83
C SER A 106 4.61 9.73 -7.99
N ASP A 107 3.47 10.38 -7.76
CA ASP A 107 3.42 11.68 -7.06
C ASP A 107 3.35 11.50 -5.54
N VAL A 108 3.16 10.27 -5.06
CA VAL A 108 3.08 9.95 -3.63
C VAL A 108 4.40 10.22 -2.91
N GLN A 109 5.54 10.06 -3.57
CA GLN A 109 6.82 10.33 -2.91
C GLN A 109 6.90 11.80 -2.48
N GLN A 110 6.51 12.75 -3.32
CA GLN A 110 6.49 14.16 -2.93
C GLN A 110 5.50 14.41 -1.79
N LEU A 111 4.35 13.74 -1.83
CA LEU A 111 3.34 13.84 -0.79
C LEU A 111 3.84 13.35 0.57
N LEU A 112 4.51 12.19 0.63
CA LEU A 112 4.99 11.58 1.88
C LEU A 112 6.08 12.40 2.60
N TYR A 113 6.84 13.21 1.86
CA TYR A 113 7.89 14.07 2.43
C TYR A 113 7.46 15.53 2.59
N SER A 114 6.23 15.88 2.22
CA SER A 114 5.70 17.22 2.42
C SER A 114 5.29 17.45 3.88
N ASP A 115 5.61 18.65 4.38
CA ASP A 115 5.25 19.09 5.74
C ASP A 115 3.98 19.96 5.78
N THR A 116 3.35 20.23 4.63
CA THR A 116 2.14 21.07 4.61
C THR A 116 0.95 20.35 5.24
N GLU A 117 0.09 21.09 5.95
CA GLU A 117 -1.10 20.49 6.58
C GLU A 117 -2.06 19.86 5.53
N LYS A 118 -2.13 20.47 4.34
CA LYS A 118 -2.92 19.95 3.23
C LYS A 118 -2.40 18.57 2.80
N ASP A 119 -1.10 18.45 2.58
CA ASP A 119 -0.47 17.21 2.12
C ASP A 119 -0.48 16.13 3.21
N LYS A 120 -0.38 16.52 4.48
CA LYS A 120 -0.58 15.59 5.62
C LYS A 120 -1.98 14.98 5.61
N LYS A 121 -3.03 15.76 5.33
CA LYS A 121 -4.41 15.23 5.20
C LYS A 121 -4.55 14.28 4.00
N HIS A 122 -3.93 14.62 2.86
CA HIS A 122 -3.97 13.75 1.68
C HIS A 122 -3.19 12.46 1.91
N THR A 123 -2.05 12.54 2.60
CA THR A 123 -1.28 11.37 3.03
C THR A 123 -2.12 10.47 3.91
N LEU A 124 -2.81 11.00 4.92
CA LEU A 124 -3.67 10.19 5.79
C LEU A 124 -4.79 9.49 5.03
N CYS A 125 -5.45 10.18 4.09
CA CYS A 125 -6.48 9.58 3.25
C CYS A 125 -5.93 8.44 2.39
N LEU A 126 -4.79 8.68 1.73
CA LEU A 126 -4.07 7.66 0.96
C LEU A 126 -3.71 6.43 1.80
N LEU A 127 -3.14 6.66 2.98
CA LEU A 127 -2.68 5.60 3.88
C LEU A 127 -3.84 4.76 4.41
N ASP A 128 -4.97 5.38 4.75
CA ASP A 128 -6.17 4.70 5.23
C ASP A 128 -6.76 3.78 4.15
N GLU A 129 -6.89 4.29 2.92
CA GLU A 129 -7.42 3.52 1.80
C GLU A 129 -6.46 2.39 1.37
N LEU A 130 -5.15 2.66 1.35
CA LEU A 130 -4.16 1.62 1.07
C LEU A 130 -4.17 0.52 2.12
N ARG A 131 -4.34 0.89 3.40
CA ARG A 131 -4.46 -0.09 4.49
C ARG A 131 -5.71 -0.95 4.32
N MET A 132 -6.86 -0.35 4.03
CA MET A 132 -8.11 -1.07 3.77
C MET A 132 -7.93 -2.12 2.66
N LEU A 133 -7.31 -1.73 1.54
CA LEU A 133 -7.05 -2.66 0.42
C LEU A 133 -6.09 -3.80 0.79
N LEU A 134 -5.04 -3.51 1.57
CA LEU A 134 -4.10 -4.52 2.06
C LEU A 134 -4.76 -5.49 3.04
N GLU A 135 -5.61 -5.00 3.92
CA GLU A 135 -6.35 -5.82 4.89
C GLU A 135 -7.39 -6.71 4.19
N GLU A 136 -8.12 -6.20 3.19
CA GLU A 136 -9.03 -7.00 2.35
C GLU A 136 -8.28 -8.10 1.60
N HIS A 137 -7.13 -7.76 1.01
CA HIS A 137 -6.30 -8.74 0.32
C HIS A 137 -5.77 -9.81 1.29
N LEU A 138 -5.29 -9.42 2.46
CA LEU A 138 -4.89 -10.35 3.53
C LEU A 138 -6.04 -11.24 4.00
N GLY A 139 -7.25 -10.71 4.12
CA GLY A 139 -8.45 -11.49 4.45
C GLY A 139 -8.68 -12.62 3.45
N SER A 140 -8.60 -12.30 2.15
CA SER A 140 -8.72 -13.30 1.08
C SER A 140 -7.60 -14.35 1.10
N ASP A 141 -6.41 -13.95 1.57
CA ASP A 141 -5.25 -14.84 1.67
C ASP A 141 -5.39 -15.83 2.84
N VAL A 142 -5.94 -15.37 3.97
CA VAL A 142 -6.19 -16.19 5.17
C VAL A 142 -7.28 -17.22 4.90
N GLU A 143 -8.37 -16.84 4.21
CA GLU A 143 -9.43 -17.78 3.81
C GLU A 143 -8.89 -18.90 2.91
N GLN A 144 -7.97 -18.59 2.00
CA GLN A 144 -7.32 -19.62 1.15
C GLN A 144 -6.34 -20.50 1.91
N LEU A 145 -5.61 -19.96 2.90
CA LEU A 145 -4.59 -20.70 3.66
C LEU A 145 -5.19 -21.61 4.72
N PHE A 146 -6.30 -21.20 5.35
CA PHE A 146 -6.90 -21.93 6.46
C PHE A 146 -8.18 -22.67 6.08
N GLY A 147 -8.60 -22.60 4.80
CA GLY A 147 -9.81 -23.23 4.31
C GLY A 147 -11.04 -22.50 4.83
N GLY A 148 -11.61 -21.61 4.02
CA GLY A 148 -12.98 -21.14 4.24
C GLY A 148 -13.91 -22.34 4.38
N MET A 149 -14.72 -22.34 5.44
CA MET A 149 -15.82 -23.30 5.63
C MET A 149 -16.82 -23.22 4.47
#